data_AF-A0A956M188-F1
#
_entry.id   AF-A0A956M188-F1
#
_cell.length_a   1.000
_cell.length_b   1.000
_cell.length_c   1.000
_cell.angle_alpha   90.00
_cell.angle_beta   90.00
_cell.angle_gamma   90.00
#
_symmetry.space_group_name_H-M   'P 1'
#
loop_
_entity.id
_entity.type
_entity.pdbx_description
1 polymer ?
#
loop_
_entity_poly.entity_id
_entity_poly.type
_entity_poly.pdbx_seq_one_letter_code
_entity_poly.pdbx_strand_id
1 'polypeptide(L)'
;YSGVALLSQEALRALPAGGFAELTPHLRRWAEAGRLGAHFERAPFRDVGTLESYLEVHRELLRAPDRSRWLADDPPSGASGTVSGPHESFVDPSASIGHGACITASVVLAESSVADGAILDLALLGPGSSASGVCERVAICEGESRPLRLLPTTDEAACLRFLEEHPIPGASTAPERPRLSLLHGDGSRRRIVRVLRADASAILVWNPPMPLPPNYPARTGPGIPDENESFCYVRDHLAGLGIHVPRIDAFDRARGLLLMEDLGSTRLADLPEQRPEEREAAYEQAIDLLVLLQSPAEVSFDPERTFNLAYDSAFVRRYELEYFQREMVEGRAGLPTAEAGLRAEYDAIAQHTQAGSRVLMHRDFQSRNLMVTRRGLALIDFQGARPGPPGYDLASLLWDPYVELGDLRERLLQRYLRRTGRETAEAESFRAELRPVAIARLLQALGAFAFLGGRLGKAGFLEHAPRALDRVIALAEPSYPHLARCAGSVRDALAGR
;
A
#
# COMPACT_ATOMS: atom_id res chain seq x y z
N TYR A 1 -1.08 -17.70 14.49
CA TYR A 1 -0.51 -18.99 14.88
C TYR A 1 0.00 -19.64 13.61
N SER A 2 1.31 -19.55 13.36
CA SER A 2 1.93 -20.16 12.19
C SER A 2 2.17 -21.62 12.48
N GLY A 3 1.25 -22.47 12.01
CA GLY A 3 1.39 -23.92 12.04
C GLY A 3 2.45 -24.36 11.06
N VAL A 4 3.71 -24.41 11.49
CA VAL A 4 4.80 -25.05 10.75
C VAL A 4 5.72 -25.75 11.75
N ALA A 5 5.92 -27.05 11.52
CA ALA A 5 6.78 -28.00 12.25
C ALA A 5 6.16 -28.85 13.38
N LEU A 6 4.84 -29.06 13.41
CA LEU A 6 4.20 -29.90 14.43
C LEU A 6 3.83 -31.34 14.01
N LEU A 7 4.30 -31.83 12.85
CA LEU A 7 3.87 -33.16 12.34
C LEU A 7 5.01 -34.16 12.12
N SER A 8 6.28 -33.78 12.33
CA SER A 8 7.37 -34.76 12.30
C SER A 8 7.58 -35.38 13.67
N GLN A 9 7.33 -36.70 13.78
CA GLN A 9 7.61 -37.48 14.99
C GLN A 9 9.08 -37.39 15.41
N GLU A 10 9.98 -37.24 14.44
CA GLU A 10 11.42 -37.09 14.68
C GLU A 10 11.74 -35.73 15.31
N ALA A 11 11.05 -34.67 14.89
CA ALA A 11 11.26 -33.32 15.42
C ALA A 11 10.79 -33.20 16.88
N LEU A 12 9.65 -33.84 17.21
CA LEU A 12 9.13 -33.90 18.58
C LEU A 12 10.02 -34.73 19.52
N ARG A 13 10.65 -35.81 19.01
CA ARG A 13 11.61 -36.61 19.79
C ARG A 13 12.91 -35.88 20.11
N ALA A 14 13.24 -34.84 19.34
CA ALA A 14 14.44 -34.04 19.56
C ALA A 14 14.27 -33.00 20.69
N LEU A 15 13.04 -32.77 21.15
CA LEU A 15 12.74 -31.88 22.27
C LEU A 15 12.97 -32.59 23.61
N PRO A 16 13.50 -31.89 24.64
CA PRO A 16 13.67 -32.46 25.97
C PRO A 16 12.31 -32.79 26.60
N ALA A 17 12.27 -33.88 27.39
CA ALA A 17 11.05 -34.37 28.04
C ALA A 17 10.52 -33.47 29.18
N GLY A 18 11.21 -32.38 29.51
CA GLY A 18 10.78 -31.40 30.53
C GLY A 18 11.49 -30.06 30.38
N GLY A 19 10.78 -28.97 30.72
CA GLY A 19 11.24 -27.59 30.58
C GLY A 19 10.82 -26.92 29.27
N PHE A 20 11.02 -25.60 29.20
CA PHE A 20 10.76 -24.81 27.99
C PHE A 20 11.73 -25.22 26.88
N ALA A 21 11.20 -25.50 25.68
CA ALA A 21 11.98 -25.98 24.56
C ALA A 21 11.72 -25.14 23.30
N GLU A 22 12.80 -24.79 22.61
CA GLU A 22 12.72 -24.11 21.33
C GLU A 22 12.94 -25.14 20.22
N LEU A 23 11.98 -25.27 19.31
CA LEU A 23 12.05 -26.14 18.15
C LEU A 23 12.93 -25.50 17.06
N THR A 24 12.96 -24.16 17.03
CA THR A 24 13.70 -23.35 16.05
C THR A 24 15.19 -23.72 15.91
N PRO A 25 15.97 -23.89 17.00
CA PRO A 25 17.39 -24.27 16.90
C PRO A 25 17.63 -25.69 16.40
N HIS A 26 16.66 -26.60 16.55
CA HIS A 26 16.76 -27.96 16.03
C HIS A 26 16.51 -27.99 14.52
N LEU A 27 15.52 -27.24 14.04
CA LEU A 27 15.23 -27.10 12.62
C LEU A 27 16.37 -26.39 11.88
N ARG A 28 17.01 -25.39 12.48
CA ARG A 28 18.23 -24.76 11.93
C ARG A 28 19.37 -25.75 11.78
N ARG A 29 19.64 -26.59 12.79
CA ARG A 29 20.68 -27.64 12.71
C ARG A 29 20.38 -28.68 11.64
N TRP A 30 19.12 -29.01 11.42
CA TRP A 30 18.73 -29.94 10.35
C TRP A 30 18.88 -29.31 8.96
N ALA A 31 18.59 -28.01 8.83
CA ALA A 31 18.88 -27.22 7.64
C ALA A 31 20.38 -27.15 7.34
N GLU A 32 21.20 -26.81 8.35
CA GLU A 32 22.67 -26.77 8.24
C GLU A 32 23.26 -28.15 7.88
N ALA A 33 22.65 -29.23 8.37
CA ALA A 33 23.02 -30.60 8.04
C ALA A 33 22.47 -31.09 6.67
N GLY A 34 21.82 -30.22 5.89
CA GLY A 34 21.25 -30.56 4.58
C GLY A 34 20.06 -31.53 4.63
N ARG A 35 19.49 -31.76 5.83
CA ARG A 35 18.31 -32.61 6.05
C ARG A 35 17.00 -31.86 5.81
N LEU A 36 17.06 -30.53 5.77
CA LEU A 36 16.00 -29.62 5.34
C LEU A 36 16.58 -28.73 4.24
N GLY A 37 15.93 -28.69 3.07
CA GLY A 37 16.39 -27.91 1.90
C GLY A 37 16.10 -26.42 2.01
N ALA A 38 16.38 -25.78 3.14
CA ALA A 38 16.13 -24.36 3.37
C ALA A 38 17.23 -23.74 4.27
N HIS A 39 17.67 -22.52 3.97
CA HIS A 39 18.53 -21.73 4.86
C HIS A 39 17.71 -20.61 5.51
N PHE A 40 17.67 -20.58 6.85
CA PHE A 40 16.82 -19.66 7.61
C PHE A 40 17.64 -18.49 8.19
N GLU A 41 17.73 -17.36 7.48
CA GLU A 41 18.50 -16.22 7.99
C GLU A 41 17.71 -15.29 8.92
N ARG A 42 16.38 -15.13 8.76
CA ARG A 42 15.56 -14.19 9.58
C ARG A 42 14.07 -14.56 9.75
N ALA A 43 13.72 -15.83 9.88
CA ALA A 43 12.33 -16.22 10.16
C ALA A 43 12.00 -16.11 11.66
N PRO A 44 10.98 -15.32 12.08
CA PRO A 44 10.51 -15.31 13.47
C PRO A 44 9.54 -16.48 13.69
N PHE A 45 10.04 -17.59 14.22
CA PHE A 45 9.18 -18.62 14.81
C PHE A 45 8.73 -18.15 16.20
N ARG A 46 7.46 -18.37 16.57
CA ARG A 46 7.02 -18.27 17.97
C ARG A 46 6.99 -19.67 18.55
N ASP A 47 8.04 -20.03 19.28
CA ASP A 47 8.08 -21.28 20.02
C ASP A 47 6.99 -21.28 21.10
N VAL A 48 6.18 -22.35 21.16
CA VAL A 48 5.03 -22.46 22.08
C VAL A 48 5.40 -23.09 23.43
N GLY A 49 6.68 -23.43 23.64
CA GLY A 49 7.22 -23.80 24.95
C GLY A 49 7.52 -25.28 25.12
N THR A 50 6.80 -25.99 25.99
CA THR A 50 7.19 -27.36 26.39
C THR A 50 6.80 -28.41 25.35
N LEU A 51 7.40 -29.61 25.41
CA LEU A 51 6.97 -30.75 24.59
C LEU A 51 5.47 -31.04 24.75
N GLU A 52 4.92 -30.87 25.95
CA GLU A 52 3.47 -31.02 26.20
C GLU A 52 2.66 -29.93 25.51
N SER A 53 3.09 -28.66 25.52
CA SER A 53 2.44 -27.59 24.76
C SER A 53 2.45 -27.89 23.25
N TYR A 54 3.57 -28.39 22.72
CA TYR A 54 3.67 -28.82 21.33
C TYR A 54 2.71 -30.00 21.03
N LEU A 55 2.69 -31.03 21.88
CA LEU A 55 1.79 -32.18 21.72
C LEU A 55 0.31 -31.83 21.92
N GLU A 56 0.00 -30.81 22.73
CA GLU A 56 -1.35 -30.34 22.95
C GLU A 56 -1.88 -29.59 21.73
N VAL A 57 -1.09 -28.68 21.15
CA VAL A 57 -1.42 -28.06 19.84
C VAL A 57 -1.57 -29.13 18.77
N HIS A 58 -0.70 -30.15 18.73
CA HIS A 58 -0.83 -31.30 17.82
C HIS A 58 -2.16 -32.04 18.02
N ARG A 59 -2.57 -32.30 19.27
CA ARG A 59 -3.82 -33.00 19.59
C ARG A 59 -5.06 -32.15 19.31
N GLU A 60 -5.01 -30.85 19.57
CA GLU A 60 -6.09 -29.92 19.22
C GLU A 60 -6.31 -29.89 17.70
N LEU A 61 -5.23 -29.85 16.92
CA LEU A 61 -5.29 -30.00 15.46
C LEU A 61 -5.93 -31.32 15.03
N LEU A 62 -5.60 -32.44 15.69
CA LEU A 62 -6.20 -33.75 15.39
C LEU A 62 -7.67 -33.89 15.83
N ARG A 63 -8.11 -33.12 16.82
CA ARG A 63 -9.48 -33.16 17.38
C ARG A 63 -10.44 -32.14 16.75
N ALA A 64 -9.94 -31.20 15.97
CA ALA A 64 -10.76 -30.22 15.28
C ALA A 64 -11.71 -30.92 14.26
N PRO A 65 -13.02 -30.62 14.28
CA PRO A 65 -14.01 -31.29 13.43
C PRO A 65 -13.91 -30.89 11.94
N ASP A 66 -13.23 -29.79 11.64
CA ASP A 66 -12.94 -29.32 10.28
C ASP A 66 -11.43 -29.36 10.00
N ARG A 67 -10.95 -30.55 9.62
CA ARG A 67 -9.54 -30.80 9.31
C ARG A 67 -9.07 -30.09 8.03
N SER A 68 -9.99 -29.67 7.16
CA SER A 68 -9.73 -29.08 5.84
C SER A 68 -9.10 -27.68 5.87
N ARG A 69 -9.16 -26.99 7.01
CA ARG A 69 -8.55 -25.66 7.17
C ARG A 69 -7.05 -25.68 7.38
N TRP A 70 -6.46 -26.83 7.72
CA TRP A 70 -5.06 -26.88 8.15
C TRP A 70 -4.26 -28.05 7.62
N LEU A 71 -4.91 -29.15 7.20
CA LEU A 71 -4.26 -30.29 6.57
C LEU A 71 -5.14 -30.77 5.42
N ALA A 72 -4.63 -30.66 4.20
CA ALA A 72 -5.20 -31.38 3.08
C ALA A 72 -4.82 -32.87 3.24
N ASP A 73 -5.65 -33.64 3.94
CA ASP A 73 -5.59 -35.10 3.88
C ASP A 73 -6.46 -35.57 2.70
N ASP A 74 -5.84 -36.42 1.85
CA ASP A 74 -6.23 -36.88 0.51
C ASP A 74 -6.28 -35.79 -0.59
N PRO A 75 -5.25 -35.66 -1.45
CA PRO A 75 -5.40 -34.87 -2.66
C PRO A 75 -6.47 -35.54 -3.52
N PRO A 76 -7.58 -34.86 -3.86
CA PRO A 76 -8.44 -35.37 -4.90
C PRO A 76 -7.56 -35.41 -6.15
N SER A 77 -7.33 -36.60 -6.71
CA SER A 77 -6.83 -36.72 -8.06
C SER A 77 -7.71 -35.85 -8.97
N GLY A 78 -7.19 -34.69 -9.38
CA GLY A 78 -7.86 -33.75 -10.30
C GLY A 78 -8.74 -32.66 -9.68
N ALA A 79 -8.27 -31.87 -8.71
CA ALA A 79 -8.98 -30.66 -8.29
C ALA A 79 -8.57 -29.41 -9.09
N SER A 80 -9.56 -28.73 -9.69
CA SER A 80 -9.47 -27.37 -10.24
C SER A 80 -10.07 -26.37 -9.25
N GLY A 81 -9.31 -25.35 -8.81
CA GLY A 81 -9.79 -24.31 -7.89
C GLY A 81 -8.71 -23.30 -7.46
N THR A 82 -9.16 -22.20 -6.81
CA THR A 82 -8.32 -21.11 -6.29
C THR A 82 -7.97 -21.37 -4.82
N VAL A 83 -6.68 -21.40 -4.47
CA VAL A 83 -6.23 -21.52 -3.08
C VAL A 83 -5.71 -20.16 -2.61
N SER A 84 -6.44 -19.51 -1.70
CA SER A 84 -6.07 -18.21 -1.15
C SER A 84 -6.28 -18.18 0.36
N GLY A 85 -5.22 -17.91 1.12
CA GLY A 85 -5.25 -17.76 2.58
C GLY A 85 -4.36 -16.60 3.05
N PRO A 86 -4.64 -15.98 4.21
CA PRO A 86 -3.94 -14.78 4.67
C PRO A 86 -2.51 -15.03 5.19
N HIS A 87 -2.06 -16.29 5.27
CA HIS A 87 -0.70 -16.67 5.68
C HIS A 87 -0.20 -17.87 4.86
N GLU A 88 1.12 -17.93 4.70
CA GLU A 88 1.89 -18.86 3.85
C GLU A 88 1.36 -20.30 3.87
N SER A 89 0.88 -20.77 2.71
CA SER A 89 0.28 -22.12 2.54
C SER A 89 1.33 -23.10 2.00
N PHE A 90 1.27 -24.38 2.41
CA PHE A 90 2.20 -25.43 1.96
C PHE A 90 1.47 -26.45 1.08
N VAL A 91 2.09 -26.83 -0.04
CA VAL A 91 1.54 -27.82 -0.99
C VAL A 91 2.34 -29.12 -0.91
N ASP A 92 1.62 -30.24 -0.78
CA ASP A 92 2.15 -31.59 -0.55
C ASP A 92 3.11 -32.07 -1.67
N PRO A 93 4.16 -32.86 -1.35
CA PRO A 93 5.12 -33.39 -2.34
C PRO A 93 4.47 -34.16 -3.49
N SER A 94 3.32 -34.78 -3.26
CA SER A 94 2.59 -35.61 -4.22
C SER A 94 1.45 -34.88 -4.96
N ALA A 95 1.29 -33.58 -4.73
CA ALA A 95 0.19 -32.82 -5.32
C ALA A 95 0.40 -32.55 -6.82
N SER A 96 -0.64 -32.79 -7.62
CA SER A 96 -0.72 -32.35 -9.02
C SER A 96 -1.52 -31.04 -9.11
N ILE A 97 -0.90 -29.96 -9.57
CA ILE A 97 -1.55 -28.64 -9.72
C ILE A 97 -2.09 -28.52 -11.15
N GLY A 98 -3.41 -28.40 -11.29
CA GLY A 98 -4.11 -28.38 -12.59
C GLY A 98 -4.13 -27.01 -13.29
N HIS A 99 -4.50 -27.02 -14.57
CA HIS A 99 -4.67 -25.83 -15.42
C HIS A 99 -5.65 -24.81 -14.79
N GLY A 100 -5.28 -23.53 -14.77
CA GLY A 100 -6.11 -22.45 -14.23
C GLY A 100 -6.10 -22.31 -12.70
N ALA A 101 -5.31 -23.13 -11.98
CA ALA A 101 -5.10 -22.96 -10.55
C ALA A 101 -4.28 -21.67 -10.27
N CYS A 102 -4.64 -20.94 -9.22
CA CYS A 102 -3.90 -19.76 -8.76
C CYS A 102 -3.41 -20.00 -7.33
N ILE A 103 -2.09 -19.94 -7.13
CA ILE A 103 -1.40 -20.21 -5.86
C ILE A 103 -0.52 -19.01 -5.53
N THR A 104 -0.71 -18.41 -4.36
CA THR A 104 0.00 -17.20 -3.94
C THR A 104 0.72 -17.38 -2.60
N ALA A 105 1.94 -16.84 -2.43
CA ALA A 105 2.72 -16.84 -1.18
C ALA A 105 2.82 -18.24 -0.52
N SER A 106 3.26 -19.24 -1.28
CA SER A 106 3.20 -20.66 -0.87
C SER A 106 4.51 -21.42 -1.11
N VAL A 107 4.78 -22.46 -0.33
CA VAL A 107 5.91 -23.38 -0.56
C VAL A 107 5.37 -24.70 -1.10
N VAL A 108 5.79 -25.08 -2.29
CA VAL A 108 5.50 -26.36 -2.94
C VAL A 108 6.67 -27.29 -2.67
N LEU A 109 6.41 -28.44 -2.04
CA LEU A 109 7.45 -29.38 -1.61
C LEU A 109 8.04 -30.15 -2.82
N ALA A 110 9.06 -30.96 -2.57
CA ALA A 110 9.83 -31.66 -3.61
C ALA A 110 8.98 -32.63 -4.46
N GLU A 111 9.39 -32.91 -5.70
CA GLU A 111 8.78 -33.88 -6.64
C GLU A 111 7.33 -33.61 -7.11
N SER A 112 6.83 -32.37 -6.97
CA SER A 112 5.49 -31.99 -7.43
C SER A 112 5.40 -31.71 -8.94
N SER A 113 4.21 -31.84 -9.53
CA SER A 113 3.96 -31.56 -10.95
C SER A 113 2.98 -30.40 -11.16
N VAL A 114 3.36 -29.42 -11.98
CA VAL A 114 2.56 -28.21 -12.29
C VAL A 114 2.18 -28.18 -13.77
N ALA A 115 0.87 -28.21 -14.05
CA ALA A 115 0.33 -28.18 -15.40
C ALA A 115 0.41 -26.79 -16.05
N ASP A 116 0.32 -26.76 -17.38
CA ASP A 116 0.32 -25.53 -18.17
C ASP A 116 -0.85 -24.61 -17.78
N GLY A 117 -0.64 -23.30 -17.79
CA GLY A 117 -1.65 -22.28 -17.43
C GLY A 117 -1.99 -22.13 -15.94
N ALA A 118 -1.20 -22.69 -15.02
CA ALA A 118 -1.31 -22.38 -13.59
C ALA A 118 -0.58 -21.07 -13.23
N ILE A 119 -1.17 -20.25 -12.35
CA ILE A 119 -0.63 -18.96 -11.90
C ILE A 119 0.00 -19.15 -10.52
N LEU A 120 1.32 -19.00 -10.43
CA LEU A 120 2.09 -19.09 -9.18
C LEU A 120 2.65 -17.71 -8.82
N ASP A 121 2.20 -17.09 -7.74
CA ASP A 121 2.68 -15.78 -7.27
C ASP A 121 3.47 -15.95 -5.96
N LEU A 122 4.75 -15.57 -5.90
CA LEU A 122 5.60 -15.71 -4.70
C LEU A 122 5.66 -17.16 -4.17
N ALA A 123 5.81 -18.14 -5.08
CA ALA A 123 5.87 -19.55 -4.73
C ALA A 123 7.29 -20.13 -4.82
N LEU A 124 7.65 -21.01 -3.87
CA LEU A 124 8.91 -21.77 -3.84
C LEU A 124 8.65 -23.21 -4.32
N LEU A 125 9.38 -23.69 -5.34
CA LEU A 125 9.33 -25.10 -5.78
C LEU A 125 10.49 -25.89 -5.17
N GLY A 126 10.17 -27.02 -4.54
CA GLY A 126 11.15 -27.98 -4.03
C GLY A 126 11.92 -28.70 -5.14
N PRO A 127 13.05 -29.36 -4.80
CA PRO A 127 13.88 -30.09 -5.76
C PRO A 127 13.12 -31.21 -6.50
N GLY A 128 13.46 -31.48 -7.77
CA GLY A 128 12.84 -32.55 -8.55
C GLY A 128 11.40 -32.28 -9.02
N SER A 129 10.83 -31.11 -8.70
CA SER A 129 9.52 -30.68 -9.17
C SER A 129 9.57 -30.23 -10.64
N SER A 130 8.55 -30.56 -11.43
CA SER A 130 8.47 -30.20 -12.85
C SER A 130 7.31 -29.25 -13.13
N ALA A 131 7.56 -28.20 -13.93
CA ALA A 131 6.56 -27.23 -14.36
C ALA A 131 6.62 -27.08 -15.87
N SER A 132 5.49 -27.25 -16.54
CA SER A 132 5.37 -27.04 -17.98
C SER A 132 4.33 -25.95 -18.25
N GLY A 133 4.73 -24.68 -18.38
CA GLY A 133 3.81 -23.58 -18.72
C GLY A 133 4.24 -22.18 -18.25
N VAL A 134 3.44 -21.15 -18.59
CA VAL A 134 3.68 -19.74 -18.22
C VAL A 134 3.40 -19.51 -16.74
N CYS A 135 4.45 -19.34 -15.94
CA CYS A 135 4.37 -19.07 -14.50
C CYS A 135 4.73 -17.61 -14.16
N GLU A 136 3.89 -16.89 -13.42
CA GLU A 136 4.13 -15.50 -13.02
C GLU A 136 4.82 -15.34 -11.64
N ARG A 137 6.14 -15.53 -11.59
CA ARG A 137 7.05 -15.41 -10.42
C ARG A 137 7.18 -16.69 -9.57
N VAL A 138 8.17 -17.50 -9.96
CA VAL A 138 8.58 -18.74 -9.27
C VAL A 138 10.02 -18.60 -8.77
N ALA A 139 10.31 -19.08 -7.56
CA ALA A 139 11.67 -19.39 -7.11
C ALA A 139 11.85 -20.92 -7.07
N ILE A 140 12.80 -21.45 -7.84
CA ILE A 140 13.11 -22.89 -7.90
C ILE A 140 14.36 -23.13 -7.05
N CYS A 141 14.31 -24.08 -6.12
CA CYS A 141 15.50 -24.59 -5.44
C CYS A 141 16.03 -25.82 -6.18
N GLU A 142 17.08 -25.68 -6.99
CA GLU A 142 17.95 -26.81 -7.32
C GLU A 142 19.42 -26.49 -7.08
N GLY A 143 20.10 -27.46 -6.46
CA GLY A 143 21.54 -27.52 -6.34
C GLY A 143 22.17 -27.73 -7.72
N GLU A 144 23.28 -27.05 -7.93
CA GLU A 144 23.91 -26.72 -9.22
C GLU A 144 23.34 -25.45 -9.87
N SER A 145 24.11 -24.38 -9.67
CA SER A 145 23.88 -23.04 -10.15
C SER A 145 23.58 -23.00 -11.66
N ARG A 146 22.29 -22.96 -12.00
CA ARG A 146 21.82 -22.29 -13.21
C ARG A 146 21.00 -21.08 -12.79
N PRO A 147 21.34 -19.86 -13.24
CA PRO A 147 20.54 -18.68 -12.94
C PRO A 147 19.14 -18.91 -13.48
N LEU A 148 18.15 -18.75 -12.59
CA LEU A 148 16.73 -18.78 -12.91
C LEU A 148 16.47 -17.95 -14.17
N ARG A 149 16.00 -18.60 -15.23
CA ARG A 149 15.27 -17.94 -16.30
C ARG A 149 13.84 -17.75 -15.79
N LEU A 150 13.55 -16.55 -15.32
CA LEU A 150 12.20 -16.01 -15.48
C LEU A 150 11.91 -16.11 -16.98
N LEU A 151 10.95 -16.97 -17.37
CA LEU A 151 10.41 -16.88 -18.72
C LEU A 151 9.75 -15.51 -18.78
N PRO A 152 10.26 -14.58 -19.61
CA PRO A 152 9.77 -13.24 -19.58
C PRO A 152 8.29 -13.29 -19.98
N THR A 153 7.41 -12.80 -19.12
CA THR A 153 6.30 -12.03 -19.67
C THR A 153 6.95 -10.99 -20.57
N THR A 154 6.40 -10.73 -21.75
CA THR A 154 6.95 -9.80 -22.74
C THR A 154 7.41 -8.45 -22.14
N ASP A 155 6.89 -8.11 -20.97
CA ASP A 155 7.12 -6.90 -20.17
C ASP A 155 8.38 -6.93 -19.28
N GLU A 156 8.80 -8.06 -18.69
CA GLU A 156 10.03 -8.08 -17.86
C GLU A 156 11.28 -7.91 -18.73
N ALA A 157 11.32 -8.57 -19.89
CA ALA A 157 12.41 -8.37 -20.83
C ALA A 157 12.45 -6.92 -21.35
N ALA A 158 11.30 -6.24 -21.44
CA ALA A 158 11.25 -4.82 -21.77
C ALA A 158 11.81 -3.95 -20.64
N CYS A 159 11.46 -4.24 -19.38
CA CYS A 159 12.03 -3.57 -18.21
C CYS A 159 13.56 -3.75 -18.13
N LEU A 160 14.07 -4.97 -18.33
CA LEU A 160 15.51 -5.24 -18.29
C LEU A 160 16.25 -4.54 -19.44
N ARG A 161 15.72 -4.59 -20.68
CA ARG A 161 16.28 -3.83 -21.80
C ARG A 161 16.28 -2.33 -21.54
N PHE A 162 15.20 -1.80 -20.97
CA PHE A 162 15.10 -0.40 -20.60
C PHE A 162 16.17 -0.01 -19.56
N LEU A 163 16.45 -0.88 -18.58
CA LEU A 163 17.54 -0.66 -17.61
C LEU A 163 18.95 -0.80 -18.21
N GLU A 164 19.10 -1.55 -19.31
CA GLU A 164 20.35 -1.64 -20.08
C GLU A 164 20.58 -0.39 -20.94
N GLU A 165 19.51 0.12 -21.57
CA GLU A 165 19.52 1.34 -22.38
C GLU A 165 19.68 2.62 -21.53
N HIS A 166 19.19 2.58 -20.29
CA HIS A 166 19.19 3.70 -19.36
C HIS A 166 19.88 3.33 -18.04
N PRO A 167 21.22 3.43 -17.97
CA PRO A 167 21.96 3.08 -16.76
C PRO A 167 21.60 4.00 -15.59
N ILE A 168 21.54 3.43 -14.39
CA ILE A 168 21.27 4.17 -13.16
C ILE A 168 22.42 5.17 -12.92
N PRO A 169 22.14 6.46 -12.70
CA PRO A 169 23.16 7.46 -12.42
C PRO A 169 24.02 7.08 -11.21
N GLY A 170 25.34 7.10 -11.39
CA GLY A 170 26.30 6.74 -10.36
C GLY A 170 26.51 5.24 -10.17
N ALA A 171 25.81 4.37 -10.90
CA ALA A 171 26.06 2.93 -10.87
C ALA A 171 27.31 2.55 -11.66
N SER A 172 28.06 1.57 -11.15
CA SER A 172 29.16 0.94 -11.86
C SER A 172 28.68 0.29 -13.16
N THR A 173 29.49 0.38 -14.21
CA THR A 173 29.27 -0.26 -15.51
C THR A 173 29.56 -1.76 -15.52
N ALA A 174 29.90 -2.34 -14.35
CA ALA A 174 30.15 -3.76 -14.21
C ALA A 174 28.92 -4.59 -14.68
N PRO A 175 29.13 -5.72 -15.38
CA PRO A 175 28.07 -6.52 -15.99
C PRO A 175 27.22 -7.31 -14.97
N GLU A 176 27.29 -6.96 -13.68
CA GLU A 176 26.47 -7.58 -12.66
C GLU A 176 25.00 -7.31 -12.97
N ARG A 177 24.10 -8.27 -12.78
CA ARG A 177 22.66 -8.04 -13.00
C ARG A 177 22.06 -7.24 -11.84
N PRO A 178 21.09 -6.33 -12.12
CA PRO A 178 20.44 -5.60 -11.04
C PRO A 178 19.59 -6.56 -10.22
N ARG A 179 19.56 -6.38 -8.90
CA ARG A 179 18.57 -7.05 -8.04
C ARG A 179 17.29 -6.25 -8.07
N LEU A 180 16.18 -6.91 -8.34
CA LEU A 180 14.86 -6.28 -8.43
C LEU A 180 14.05 -6.64 -7.17
N SER A 181 13.53 -5.63 -6.49
CA SER A 181 12.67 -5.78 -5.32
C SER A 181 11.33 -5.11 -5.61
N LEU A 182 10.26 -5.89 -5.67
CA LEU A 182 8.91 -5.36 -5.87
C LEU A 182 8.52 -4.55 -4.63
N LEU A 183 8.16 -3.27 -4.83
CA LEU A 183 7.57 -2.46 -3.78
C LEU A 183 6.07 -2.70 -3.76
N HIS A 184 5.51 -2.91 -2.58
CA HIS A 184 4.07 -3.04 -2.42
C HIS A 184 3.41 -1.70 -2.79
N GLY A 185 2.77 -1.66 -3.96
CA GLY A 185 1.97 -0.52 -4.38
C GLY A 185 0.73 -0.41 -3.50
N ASP A 186 0.51 0.73 -2.88
CA ASP A 186 -0.55 1.05 -1.92
C ASP A 186 -1.98 1.12 -2.52
N GLY A 187 -2.27 0.28 -3.51
CA GLY A 187 -3.52 0.33 -4.28
C GLY A 187 -3.32 0.74 -5.73
N SER A 188 -2.09 1.12 -6.08
CA SER A 188 -1.73 1.51 -7.44
C SER A 188 -1.85 0.34 -8.43
N ARG A 189 -2.30 0.65 -9.65
CA ARG A 189 -2.25 -0.27 -10.81
C ARG A 189 -0.83 -0.41 -11.37
N ARG A 190 0.06 0.49 -10.97
CA ARG A 190 1.46 0.53 -11.39
C ARG A 190 2.23 -0.59 -10.71
N ARG A 191 3.12 -1.24 -11.45
CA ARG A 191 4.15 -2.09 -10.85
C ARG A 191 5.35 -1.22 -10.52
N ILE A 192 5.70 -1.15 -9.24
CA ILE A 192 6.81 -0.31 -8.76
C ILE A 192 7.89 -1.26 -8.25
N VAL A 193 9.09 -1.14 -8.79
CA VAL A 193 10.22 -2.03 -8.49
C VAL A 193 11.38 -1.16 -8.06
N ARG A 194 11.96 -1.45 -6.90
CA ARG A 194 13.27 -0.94 -6.53
C ARG A 194 14.34 -1.77 -7.24
N VAL A 195 15.18 -1.10 -8.00
CA VAL A 195 16.33 -1.66 -8.71
C VAL A 195 17.56 -1.39 -7.86
N LEU A 196 18.28 -2.44 -7.46
CA LEU A 196 19.48 -2.38 -6.65
C LEU A 196 20.69 -2.81 -7.48
N ARG A 197 21.72 -1.96 -7.48
CA ARG A 197 23.09 -2.25 -7.93
C ARG A 197 24.01 -2.26 -6.71
N ALA A 198 25.27 -2.66 -6.90
CA ALA A 198 26.25 -2.71 -5.80
C ALA A 198 26.46 -1.34 -5.13
N ASP A 199 26.37 -0.26 -5.90
CA ASP A 199 26.71 1.11 -5.51
C ASP A 199 25.59 2.13 -5.74
N ALA A 200 24.44 1.70 -6.27
CA ALA A 200 23.33 2.60 -6.61
C ALA A 200 21.97 1.92 -6.48
N SER A 201 20.91 2.72 -6.35
CA SER A 201 19.54 2.26 -6.45
C SER A 201 18.65 3.23 -7.22
N ALA A 202 17.57 2.70 -7.79
CA ALA A 202 16.57 3.46 -8.53
C ALA A 202 15.19 2.83 -8.34
N ILE A 203 14.14 3.59 -8.67
CA ILE A 203 12.77 3.10 -8.75
C ILE A 203 12.37 2.99 -10.22
N LEU A 204 12.02 1.79 -10.64
CA LEU A 204 11.40 1.51 -11.93
C LEU A 204 9.89 1.43 -11.73
N VAL A 205 9.16 2.30 -12.42
CA VAL A 205 7.70 2.25 -12.49
C VAL A 205 7.31 1.72 -13.85
N TRP A 206 6.46 0.70 -13.86
CA TRP A 206 5.79 0.23 -15.05
C TRP A 206 4.29 0.49 -14.94
N ASN A 207 3.80 1.37 -15.81
CA ASN A 207 2.43 1.83 -15.90
C ASN A 207 2.04 2.02 -17.37
N PRO A 208 1.78 0.93 -18.11
CA PRO A 208 1.44 1.04 -19.52
C PRO A 208 0.12 1.80 -19.71
N PRO A 209 -0.06 2.52 -20.83
CA PRO A 209 -1.33 3.17 -21.14
C PRO A 209 -2.46 2.13 -21.19
N MET A 210 -3.37 2.19 -20.23
CA MET A 210 -4.50 1.27 -20.12
C MET A 210 -5.81 2.05 -19.97
N PRO A 211 -6.95 1.50 -20.43
CA PRO A 211 -8.24 2.05 -20.10
C PRO A 211 -8.39 2.22 -18.59
N LEU A 212 -8.86 3.40 -18.19
CA LEU A 212 -9.16 3.71 -16.80
C LEU A 212 -10.39 2.91 -16.34
N PRO A 213 -10.48 2.52 -15.06
CA PRO A 213 -11.65 1.83 -14.55
C PRO A 213 -12.90 2.72 -14.67
N PRO A 214 -14.10 2.13 -14.74
CA PRO A 214 -15.34 2.89 -14.66
C PRO A 214 -15.37 3.75 -13.39
N ASN A 215 -15.86 5.00 -13.52
CA ASN A 215 -15.91 5.99 -12.44
C ASN A 215 -14.56 6.43 -11.87
N TYR A 216 -13.43 6.17 -12.54
CA TYR A 216 -12.16 6.77 -12.15
C TYR A 216 -12.20 8.30 -12.38
N PRO A 217 -11.80 9.13 -11.39
CA PRO A 217 -11.99 10.58 -11.42
C PRO A 217 -10.96 11.31 -12.31
N ALA A 218 -11.05 11.03 -13.62
CA ALA A 218 -10.10 11.47 -14.63
C ALA A 218 -10.80 11.99 -15.89
N ARG A 219 -10.16 12.96 -16.53
CA ARG A 219 -10.43 13.34 -17.92
C ARG A 219 -9.94 12.22 -18.83
N THR A 220 -10.69 11.93 -19.88
CA THR A 220 -10.33 10.94 -20.89
C THR A 220 -10.69 11.47 -22.26
N GLY A 221 -9.92 11.09 -23.27
CA GLY A 221 -10.16 11.50 -24.66
C GLY A 221 -8.87 11.80 -25.41
N PRO A 222 -8.95 11.98 -26.74
CA PRO A 222 -7.80 12.35 -27.55
C PRO A 222 -7.17 13.65 -27.07
N GLY A 223 -5.84 13.67 -26.91
CA GLY A 223 -5.10 14.86 -26.48
C GLY A 223 -5.13 15.13 -24.96
N ILE A 224 -5.87 14.36 -24.17
CA ILE A 224 -5.79 14.42 -22.71
C ILE A 224 -4.52 13.67 -22.27
N PRO A 225 -3.63 14.28 -21.47
CA PRO A 225 -2.45 13.61 -20.94
C PRO A 225 -2.84 12.38 -20.13
N ASP A 226 -2.03 11.32 -20.19
CA ASP A 226 -2.20 10.17 -19.31
C ASP A 226 -1.63 10.42 -17.88
N GLU A 227 -1.71 9.40 -17.04
CA GLU A 227 -1.21 9.47 -15.66
C GLU A 227 0.30 9.68 -15.57
N ASN A 228 1.08 9.08 -16.47
CA ASN A 228 2.55 9.22 -16.49
C ASN A 228 2.97 10.60 -16.98
N GLU A 229 2.30 11.12 -18.01
CA GLU A 229 2.53 12.48 -18.49
C GLU A 229 2.20 13.52 -17.43
N SER A 230 1.09 13.32 -16.74
CA SER A 230 0.67 14.19 -15.64
C SER A 230 1.65 14.11 -14.49
N PHE A 231 2.14 12.92 -14.15
CA PHE A 231 3.20 12.74 -13.18
C PHE A 231 4.46 13.53 -13.56
N CYS A 232 4.94 13.40 -14.80
CA CYS A 232 6.11 14.15 -15.29
C CYS A 232 5.90 15.66 -15.21
N TYR A 233 4.74 16.16 -15.66
CA TYR A 233 4.41 17.57 -15.62
C TYR A 233 4.36 18.12 -14.19
N VAL A 234 3.65 17.45 -13.28
CA VAL A 234 3.54 17.87 -11.88
C VAL A 234 4.91 17.82 -11.21
N ARG A 235 5.71 16.77 -11.47
CA ARG A 235 7.09 16.66 -10.96
C ARG A 235 7.92 17.87 -11.37
N ASP A 236 7.91 18.24 -12.65
CA ASP A 236 8.67 19.38 -13.17
C ASP A 236 8.21 20.69 -12.53
N HIS A 237 6.90 20.87 -12.38
CA HIS A 237 6.33 22.05 -11.74
C HIS A 237 6.77 22.16 -10.27
N LEU A 238 6.64 21.08 -9.49
CA LEU A 238 7.05 21.05 -8.09
C LEU A 238 8.57 21.27 -7.93
N ALA A 239 9.38 20.64 -8.78
CA ALA A 239 10.83 20.87 -8.79
C ALA A 239 11.17 22.35 -9.07
N GLY A 240 10.42 23.00 -9.97
CA GLY A 240 10.54 24.43 -10.24
C GLY A 240 10.20 25.33 -9.05
N LEU A 241 9.38 24.87 -8.10
CA LEU A 241 9.11 25.54 -6.82
C LEU A 241 10.23 25.31 -5.78
N GLY A 242 11.26 24.52 -6.11
CA GLY A 242 12.29 24.10 -5.16
C GLY A 242 11.85 22.97 -4.22
N ILE A 243 10.71 22.34 -4.50
CA ILE A 243 10.22 21.20 -3.72
C ILE A 243 11.00 19.95 -4.13
N HIS A 244 11.49 19.21 -3.14
CA HIS A 244 12.20 17.96 -3.38
C HIS A 244 11.21 16.88 -3.84
N VAL A 245 11.37 16.45 -5.08
CA VAL A 245 10.62 15.38 -5.74
C VAL A 245 11.64 14.44 -6.40
N PRO A 246 11.31 13.15 -6.60
CA PRO A 246 12.24 12.21 -7.22
C PRO A 246 12.60 12.67 -8.64
N ARG A 247 13.90 12.70 -8.94
CA ARG A 247 14.38 12.92 -10.31
C ARG A 247 13.90 11.81 -11.23
N ILE A 248 13.51 12.17 -12.45
CA ILE A 248 13.21 11.23 -13.53
C ILE A 248 14.46 11.09 -14.39
N ASP A 249 14.92 9.85 -14.55
CA ASP A 249 16.18 9.51 -15.20
C ASP A 249 15.95 9.09 -16.64
N ALA A 250 14.85 8.36 -16.88
CA ALA A 250 14.40 7.97 -18.19
C ALA A 250 12.87 7.76 -18.19
N PHE A 251 12.25 8.00 -19.35
CA PHE A 251 10.82 7.74 -19.55
C PHE A 251 10.57 7.20 -20.98
N ASP A 252 10.17 5.93 -21.09
CA ASP A 252 9.60 5.36 -22.31
C ASP A 252 8.08 5.51 -22.24
N ARG A 253 7.57 6.54 -22.92
CA ARG A 253 6.14 6.86 -22.95
C ARG A 253 5.29 5.80 -23.64
N ALA A 254 5.81 5.14 -24.67
CA ALA A 254 5.05 4.14 -25.42
C ALA A 254 4.81 2.88 -24.58
N ARG A 255 5.79 2.49 -23.75
CA ARG A 255 5.71 1.32 -22.87
C ARG A 255 5.24 1.67 -21.45
N GLY A 256 5.21 2.96 -21.09
CA GLY A 256 4.86 3.43 -19.75
C GLY A 256 5.91 3.07 -18.70
N LEU A 257 7.19 3.10 -19.06
CA LEU A 257 8.31 2.80 -18.15
C LEU A 257 8.98 4.08 -17.69
N LEU A 258 9.05 4.31 -16.38
CA LEU A 258 9.77 5.43 -15.78
C LEU A 258 10.89 4.90 -14.88
N LEU A 259 12.12 5.36 -15.11
CA LEU A 259 13.24 5.17 -14.19
C LEU A 259 13.42 6.44 -13.37
N MET A 260 13.50 6.30 -12.05
CA MET A 260 13.44 7.41 -11.12
C MET A 260 14.43 7.25 -9.97
N GLU A 261 14.78 8.37 -9.35
CA GLU A 261 15.57 8.42 -8.11
C GLU A 261 14.91 7.61 -6.98
N ASP A 262 15.72 6.82 -6.28
CA ASP A 262 15.32 6.15 -5.05
C ASP A 262 15.52 7.07 -3.84
N LEU A 263 14.41 7.57 -3.30
CA LEU A 263 14.37 8.46 -2.13
C LEU A 263 14.58 7.71 -0.80
N GLY A 264 14.80 6.38 -0.83
CA GLY A 264 14.93 5.54 0.34
C GLY A 264 13.60 4.93 0.78
N SER A 265 13.52 4.46 2.03
CA SER A 265 12.37 3.68 2.53
C SER A 265 11.68 4.28 3.75
N THR A 266 12.18 5.40 4.27
CA THR A 266 11.64 6.00 5.48
C THR A 266 10.60 7.06 5.11
N ARG A 267 9.36 6.86 5.52
CA ARG A 267 8.29 7.86 5.38
C ARG A 267 8.17 8.67 6.67
N LEU A 268 7.54 9.84 6.61
CA LEU A 268 7.22 10.64 7.79
C LEU A 268 6.34 9.86 8.78
N ALA A 269 5.45 8.99 8.26
CA ALA A 269 4.63 8.09 9.06
C ALA A 269 5.44 7.07 9.88
N ASP A 270 6.64 6.70 9.41
CA ASP A 270 7.47 5.66 10.01
C ASP A 270 8.37 6.19 11.14
N LEU A 271 8.37 7.51 11.39
CA LEU A 271 9.16 8.11 12.45
C LEU A 271 8.67 7.67 13.85
N PRO A 272 9.56 7.17 14.72
CA PRO A 272 9.17 6.56 15.98
C PRO A 272 8.60 7.58 16.98
N GLU A 273 7.56 7.19 17.71
CA GLU A 273 6.96 8.01 18.75
C GLU A 273 7.93 8.32 19.91
N GLN A 274 8.93 7.47 20.12
CA GLN A 274 9.96 7.65 21.16
C GLN A 274 10.96 8.77 20.84
N ARG A 275 10.85 9.41 19.67
CA ARG A 275 11.67 10.57 19.26
C ARG A 275 10.77 11.77 18.93
N PRO A 276 10.07 12.33 19.93
CA PRO A 276 9.03 13.35 19.72
C PRO A 276 9.59 14.63 19.10
N GLU A 277 10.81 15.04 19.46
CA GLU A 277 11.44 16.26 18.91
C GLU A 277 11.79 16.12 17.43
N GLU A 278 12.40 14.98 17.04
CA GLU A 278 12.71 14.69 15.63
C GLU A 278 11.44 14.60 14.79
N ARG A 279 10.40 13.96 15.34
CA ARG A 279 9.10 13.84 14.70
C ARG A 279 8.42 15.20 14.55
N GLU A 280 8.36 16.00 15.61
CA GLU A 280 7.79 17.36 15.57
C GLU A 280 8.51 18.23 14.53
N ALA A 281 9.85 18.25 14.54
CA ALA A 281 10.64 19.00 13.55
C ALA A 281 10.34 18.54 12.11
N ALA A 282 10.16 17.24 11.88
CA ALA A 282 9.81 16.73 10.55
C ALA A 282 8.38 17.15 10.13
N TYR A 283 7.40 17.15 11.03
CA TYR A 283 6.06 17.66 10.72
C TYR A 283 6.04 19.19 10.51
N GLU A 284 6.86 19.94 11.24
CA GLU A 284 7.04 21.37 10.98
C GLU A 284 7.63 21.63 9.59
N GLN A 285 8.58 20.82 9.14
CA GLN A 285 9.09 20.86 7.76
C GLN A 285 8.00 20.52 6.74
N ALA A 286 7.10 19.59 7.05
CA ALA A 286 5.96 19.27 6.17
C ALA A 286 5.00 20.45 6.02
N ILE A 287 4.74 21.20 7.10
CA ILE A 287 3.96 22.45 7.05
C ILE A 287 4.66 23.50 6.19
N ASP A 288 5.97 23.65 6.32
CA ASP A 288 6.73 24.61 5.53
C ASP A 288 6.73 24.27 4.04
N LEU A 289 6.83 22.97 3.72
CA LEU A 289 6.73 22.45 2.36
C LEU A 289 5.35 22.68 1.77
N LEU A 290 4.29 22.49 2.58
CA LEU A 290 2.93 22.79 2.17
C LEU A 290 2.73 24.27 1.85
N VAL A 291 3.27 25.17 2.69
CA VAL A 291 3.20 26.61 2.44
C VAL A 291 3.93 26.97 1.14
N LEU A 292 5.08 26.36 0.88
CA LEU A 292 5.82 26.55 -0.37
C LEU A 292 5.01 26.05 -1.59
N LEU A 293 4.39 24.87 -1.49
CA LEU A 293 3.53 24.30 -2.53
C LEU A 293 2.34 25.19 -2.87
N GLN A 294 1.80 25.91 -1.88
CA GLN A 294 0.65 26.81 -2.04
C GLN A 294 1.03 28.24 -2.41
N SER A 295 2.33 28.57 -2.42
CA SER A 295 2.80 29.91 -2.72
C SER A 295 2.64 30.25 -4.21
N PRO A 296 2.42 31.53 -4.56
CA PRO A 296 2.44 31.95 -5.96
C PRO A 296 3.76 31.57 -6.64
N ALA A 297 3.66 30.93 -7.81
CA ALA A 297 4.79 30.49 -8.60
C ALA A 297 5.08 31.48 -9.75
N GLU A 298 6.34 31.62 -10.15
CA GLU A 298 6.70 32.37 -11.36
C GLU A 298 6.06 31.78 -12.63
N VAL A 299 6.02 30.45 -12.68
CA VAL A 299 5.32 29.70 -13.73
C VAL A 299 4.05 29.12 -13.13
N SER A 300 2.89 29.51 -13.66
CA SER A 300 1.60 29.01 -13.17
C SER A 300 1.43 27.51 -13.46
N PHE A 301 0.74 26.83 -12.53
CA PHE A 301 0.24 25.48 -12.77
C PHE A 301 -0.87 25.52 -13.82
N ASP A 302 -0.80 24.63 -14.81
CA ASP A 302 -1.75 24.46 -15.91
C ASP A 302 -2.49 23.13 -15.72
N PRO A 303 -3.75 23.17 -15.25
CA PRO A 303 -4.57 21.96 -15.09
C PRO A 303 -4.78 21.19 -16.39
N GLU A 304 -4.70 21.84 -17.54
CA GLU A 304 -4.92 21.22 -18.85
C GLU A 304 -3.82 20.20 -19.20
N ARG A 305 -2.64 20.34 -18.58
CA ARG A 305 -1.51 19.40 -18.71
C ARG A 305 -1.61 18.18 -17.80
N THR A 306 -2.76 17.95 -17.18
CA THR A 306 -3.00 16.78 -16.32
C THR A 306 -4.25 15.99 -16.74
N PHE A 307 -4.34 14.70 -16.39
CA PHE A 307 -5.57 13.92 -16.54
C PHE A 307 -6.64 14.29 -15.49
N ASN A 308 -6.36 15.21 -14.56
CA ASN A 308 -7.19 15.45 -13.39
C ASN A 308 -8.48 16.21 -13.75
N LEU A 309 -9.59 15.81 -13.13
CA LEU A 309 -10.82 16.62 -13.13
C LEU A 309 -10.64 17.86 -12.24
N ALA A 310 -11.35 18.93 -12.58
CA ALA A 310 -11.48 20.10 -11.71
C ALA A 310 -12.06 19.68 -10.34
N TYR A 311 -11.56 20.31 -9.27
CA TYR A 311 -11.99 20.03 -7.91
C TYR A 311 -13.18 20.93 -7.53
N ASP A 312 -14.32 20.74 -8.18
CA ASP A 312 -15.55 21.50 -7.91
C ASP A 312 -16.47 20.78 -6.91
N SER A 313 -17.61 21.39 -6.55
CA SER A 313 -18.56 20.79 -5.61
C SER A 313 -19.12 19.46 -6.13
N ALA A 314 -19.30 19.30 -7.44
CA ALA A 314 -19.74 18.06 -8.05
C ALA A 314 -18.67 16.96 -7.91
N PHE A 315 -17.40 17.31 -8.06
CA PHE A 315 -16.28 16.42 -7.82
C PHE A 315 -16.28 15.92 -6.38
N VAL A 316 -16.33 16.83 -5.40
CA VAL A 316 -16.34 16.48 -3.98
C VAL A 316 -17.52 15.59 -3.65
N ARG A 317 -18.72 16.00 -4.10
CA ARG A 317 -19.95 15.24 -3.90
C ARG A 317 -19.83 13.80 -4.40
N ARG A 318 -19.42 13.62 -5.66
CA ARG A 318 -19.42 12.32 -6.33
C ARG A 318 -18.25 11.42 -5.92
N TYR A 319 -17.04 11.98 -5.85
CA TYR A 319 -15.81 11.19 -5.75
C TYR A 319 -15.24 11.12 -4.33
N GLU A 320 -15.84 11.83 -3.37
CA GLU A 320 -15.41 11.81 -1.97
C GLU A 320 -16.56 11.39 -1.05
N LEU A 321 -17.65 12.16 -1.04
CA LEU A 321 -18.76 11.94 -0.11
C LEU A 321 -19.59 10.72 -0.51
N GLU A 322 -20.04 10.66 -1.76
CA GLU A 322 -20.77 9.50 -2.29
C GLU A 322 -19.87 8.27 -2.47
N TYR A 323 -18.54 8.48 -2.55
CA TYR A 323 -17.59 7.38 -2.55
C TYR A 323 -17.53 6.67 -1.19
N PHE A 324 -17.48 7.43 -0.10
CA PHE A 324 -17.66 6.90 1.25
C PHE A 324 -18.98 6.16 1.41
N GLN A 325 -20.09 6.78 0.98
CA GLN A 325 -21.42 6.18 1.06
C GLN A 325 -21.46 4.81 0.36
N ARG A 326 -20.99 4.76 -0.90
CA ARG A 326 -21.05 3.54 -1.70
C ARG A 326 -20.12 2.44 -1.19
N GLU A 327 -18.86 2.76 -0.95
CA GLU A 327 -17.85 1.72 -0.66
C GLU A 327 -17.82 1.35 0.83
N MET A 328 -17.90 2.34 1.73
CA MET A 328 -17.80 2.10 3.17
C MET A 328 -19.16 1.81 3.80
N VAL A 329 -20.14 2.69 3.62
CA VAL A 329 -21.45 2.55 4.31
C VAL A 329 -22.23 1.36 3.74
N GLU A 330 -22.43 1.34 2.43
CA GLU A 330 -23.20 0.31 1.74
C GLU A 330 -22.35 -0.95 1.51
N GLY A 331 -21.21 -0.79 0.84
CA GLY A 331 -20.37 -1.92 0.41
C GLY A 331 -19.72 -2.70 1.54
N ARG A 332 -19.18 -2.01 2.55
CA ARG A 332 -18.44 -2.65 3.65
C ARG A 332 -19.28 -2.87 4.90
N ALA A 333 -19.92 -1.84 5.43
CA ALA A 333 -20.71 -1.93 6.65
C ALA A 333 -22.06 -2.65 6.41
N GLY A 334 -22.58 -2.63 5.18
CA GLY A 334 -23.88 -3.23 4.86
C GLY A 334 -25.06 -2.42 5.41
N LEU A 335 -24.87 -1.12 5.61
CA LEU A 335 -25.90 -0.21 6.10
C LEU A 335 -26.74 0.32 4.94
N PRO A 336 -28.02 0.68 5.19
CA PRO A 336 -28.91 1.18 4.14
C PRO A 336 -28.42 2.53 3.58
N THR A 337 -28.89 2.84 2.38
CA THR A 337 -28.58 4.11 1.71
C THR A 337 -28.98 5.32 2.55
N ALA A 338 -28.14 6.37 2.47
CA ALA A 338 -28.31 7.65 3.13
C ALA A 338 -29.74 8.22 3.05
N GLU A 339 -30.28 8.59 4.21
CA GLU A 339 -31.52 9.37 4.35
C GLU A 339 -31.34 10.80 3.81
N ALA A 340 -32.47 11.50 3.56
CA ALA A 340 -32.47 12.84 2.99
C ALA A 340 -31.61 13.86 3.76
N GLY A 341 -31.54 13.77 5.09
CA GLY A 341 -30.73 14.67 5.92
C GLY A 341 -29.22 14.53 5.66
N LEU A 342 -28.72 13.30 5.49
CA LEU A 342 -27.30 13.08 5.17
C LEU A 342 -26.95 13.60 3.77
N ARG A 343 -27.86 13.45 2.80
CA ARG A 343 -27.67 14.01 1.45
C ARG A 343 -27.59 15.53 1.48
N ALA A 344 -28.43 16.19 2.28
CA ALA A 344 -28.38 17.64 2.44
C ALA A 344 -27.08 18.10 3.11
N GLU A 345 -26.60 17.37 4.11
CA GLU A 345 -25.29 17.64 4.73
C GLU A 345 -24.13 17.45 3.74
N TYR A 346 -24.19 16.44 2.86
CA TYR A 346 -23.20 16.28 1.80
C TYR A 346 -23.20 17.46 0.81
N ASP A 347 -24.37 18.00 0.45
CA ASP A 347 -24.45 19.19 -0.40
C ASP A 347 -23.83 20.40 0.30
N ALA A 348 -24.14 20.59 1.58
CA ALA A 348 -23.56 21.67 2.37
C ALA A 348 -22.03 21.54 2.47
N ILE A 349 -21.51 20.35 2.79
CA ILE A 349 -20.05 20.11 2.87
C ILE A 349 -19.39 20.39 1.52
N ALA A 350 -19.93 19.83 0.43
CA ALA A 350 -19.38 20.01 -0.91
C ALA A 350 -19.36 21.49 -1.33
N GLN A 351 -20.39 22.27 -1.01
CA GLN A 351 -20.42 23.71 -1.29
C GLN A 351 -19.36 24.48 -0.49
N HIS A 352 -19.18 24.18 0.80
CA HIS A 352 -18.17 24.86 1.61
C HIS A 352 -16.74 24.61 1.11
N THR A 353 -16.46 23.45 0.50
CA THR A 353 -15.12 23.19 -0.08
C THR A 353 -14.77 24.09 -1.26
N GLN A 354 -15.73 24.86 -1.79
CA GLN A 354 -15.53 25.78 -2.91
C GLN A 354 -15.31 27.23 -2.47
N ALA A 355 -15.44 27.53 -1.17
CA ALA A 355 -15.23 28.88 -0.66
C ALA A 355 -13.75 29.27 -0.68
N GLY A 356 -13.49 30.57 -0.90
CA GLY A 356 -12.16 31.16 -0.73
C GLY A 356 -11.23 31.04 -1.95
N SER A 357 -9.95 31.31 -1.70
CA SER A 357 -8.91 31.22 -2.72
C SER A 357 -8.60 29.77 -3.08
N ARG A 358 -8.22 29.54 -4.34
CA ARG A 358 -7.74 28.24 -4.80
C ARG A 358 -6.22 28.26 -4.89
N VAL A 359 -5.59 27.22 -4.35
CA VAL A 359 -4.14 27.01 -4.40
C VAL A 359 -3.84 25.66 -5.05
N LEU A 360 -2.60 25.44 -5.47
CA LEU A 360 -2.19 24.10 -5.86
C LEU A 360 -2.29 23.19 -4.64
N MET A 361 -2.99 22.06 -4.78
CA MET A 361 -3.01 20.99 -3.80
C MET A 361 -2.36 19.73 -4.38
N HIS A 362 -1.61 19.02 -3.56
CA HIS A 362 -1.08 17.68 -3.80
C HIS A 362 -2.19 16.63 -3.80
N ARG A 363 -3.27 16.85 -3.02
CA ARG A 363 -4.44 15.96 -2.79
C ARG A 363 -4.16 14.79 -1.84
N ASP A 364 -2.99 14.16 -1.96
CA ASP A 364 -2.59 13.07 -1.08
C ASP A 364 -1.42 13.44 -0.16
N PHE A 365 -1.44 14.66 0.40
CA PHE A 365 -0.41 15.20 1.31
C PHE A 365 -0.49 14.58 2.72
N GLN A 366 -0.28 13.27 2.79
CA GLN A 366 -0.31 12.48 4.03
C GLN A 366 1.11 12.07 4.42
N SER A 367 1.32 11.71 5.68
CA SER A 367 2.63 11.34 6.23
C SER A 367 3.28 10.13 5.53
N ARG A 368 2.49 9.29 4.86
CA ARG A 368 3.00 8.17 4.05
C ARG A 368 3.58 8.57 2.69
N ASN A 369 3.21 9.75 2.19
CA ASN A 369 3.63 10.29 0.90
C ASN A 369 4.74 11.36 1.03
N LEU A 370 5.28 11.51 2.25
CA LEU A 370 6.42 12.36 2.58
C LEU A 370 7.61 11.47 2.94
N MET A 371 8.61 11.39 2.06
CA MET A 371 9.82 10.60 2.26
C MET A 371 10.85 11.39 3.07
N VAL A 372 11.42 10.79 4.12
CA VAL A 372 12.50 11.37 4.91
C VAL A 372 13.83 11.05 4.26
N THR A 373 14.49 12.09 3.74
CA THR A 373 15.77 11.97 3.04
C THR A 373 16.87 12.76 3.76
N ARG A 374 18.13 12.57 3.35
CA ARG A 374 19.26 13.39 3.84
C ARG A 374 19.12 14.88 3.49
N ARG A 375 18.30 15.23 2.48
CA ARG A 375 18.05 16.60 2.03
C ARG A 375 16.79 17.20 2.66
N GLY A 376 16.19 16.53 3.65
CA GLY A 376 14.87 16.85 4.20
C GLY A 376 13.76 16.02 3.56
N LEU A 377 12.53 16.52 3.61
CA LEU A 377 11.37 15.82 3.07
C LEU A 377 11.29 15.88 1.55
N ALA A 378 10.90 14.76 0.93
CA ALA A 378 10.58 14.67 -0.48
C ALA A 378 9.13 14.21 -0.69
N LEU A 379 8.44 14.76 -1.70
CA LEU A 379 7.07 14.38 -2.05
C LEU A 379 7.05 13.24 -3.07
N ILE A 380 6.12 12.31 -2.87
CA ILE A 380 5.75 11.27 -3.82
C ILE A 380 4.23 11.23 -3.98
N ASP A 381 3.74 10.54 -5.01
CA ASP A 381 2.30 10.35 -5.26
C ASP A 381 1.53 11.66 -5.56
N PHE A 382 2.20 12.63 -6.20
CA PHE A 382 1.67 13.96 -6.52
C PHE A 382 0.91 14.03 -7.85
N GLN A 383 0.78 12.96 -8.64
CA GLN A 383 0.10 13.03 -9.96
C GLN A 383 -1.37 13.48 -9.87
N GLY A 384 -1.99 13.37 -8.69
CA GLY A 384 -3.34 13.86 -8.42
C GLY A 384 -3.45 15.37 -8.24
N ALA A 385 -2.32 16.10 -8.29
CA ALA A 385 -2.25 17.53 -7.99
C ALA A 385 -3.12 18.37 -8.93
N ARG A 386 -3.80 19.35 -8.35
CA ARG A 386 -4.76 20.22 -9.04
C ARG A 386 -5.07 21.46 -8.18
N PRO A 387 -5.72 22.50 -8.71
CA PRO A 387 -6.19 23.61 -7.90
C PRO A 387 -7.34 23.21 -6.97
N GLY A 388 -7.24 23.53 -5.68
CA GLY A 388 -8.24 23.21 -4.65
C GLY A 388 -8.17 24.16 -3.45
N PRO A 389 -8.99 23.91 -2.41
CA PRO A 389 -9.00 24.76 -1.22
C PRO A 389 -7.71 24.57 -0.40
N PRO A 390 -7.14 25.66 0.18
CA PRO A 390 -5.87 25.62 0.90
C PRO A 390 -5.86 24.68 2.11
N GLY A 391 -7.04 24.44 2.70
CA GLY A 391 -7.19 23.52 3.82
C GLY A 391 -7.08 22.04 3.47
N TYR A 392 -7.13 21.64 2.19
CA TYR A 392 -7.27 20.21 1.82
C TYR A 392 -6.05 19.36 2.20
N ASP A 393 -4.87 19.78 1.77
CA ASP A 393 -3.62 19.10 2.11
C ASP A 393 -3.24 19.27 3.58
N LEU A 394 -3.53 20.44 4.16
CA LEU A 394 -3.36 20.65 5.60
C LEU A 394 -4.21 19.65 6.39
N ALA A 395 -5.47 19.48 6.00
CA ALA A 395 -6.34 18.52 6.65
C ALA A 395 -5.88 17.07 6.46
N SER A 396 -5.35 16.75 5.27
CA SER A 396 -4.76 15.44 4.97
C SER A 396 -3.64 15.07 5.93
N LEU A 397 -2.82 16.06 6.32
CA LEU A 397 -1.72 15.89 7.28
C LEU A 397 -2.20 15.89 8.74
N LEU A 398 -3.05 16.85 9.12
CA LEU A 398 -3.45 17.06 10.51
C LEU A 398 -4.41 15.98 11.05
N TRP A 399 -5.29 15.45 10.19
CA TRP A 399 -6.20 14.36 10.52
C TRP A 399 -5.81 13.05 9.84
N ASP A 400 -4.52 12.88 9.50
CA ASP A 400 -3.97 11.69 8.85
C ASP A 400 -4.29 10.39 9.61
N PRO A 401 -5.15 9.48 9.09
CA PRO A 401 -5.58 8.27 9.78
C PRO A 401 -4.44 7.31 10.17
N TYR A 402 -3.27 7.40 9.54
CA TYR A 402 -2.16 6.50 9.79
C TYR A 402 -1.45 6.78 11.11
N VAL A 403 -1.50 8.02 11.61
CA VAL A 403 -0.73 8.48 12.78
C VAL A 403 -1.62 9.17 13.82
N GLU A 404 -1.16 9.24 15.06
CA GLU A 404 -1.74 10.11 16.08
C GLU A 404 -0.82 11.30 16.37
N LEU A 405 -1.39 12.51 16.39
CA LEU A 405 -0.63 13.75 16.59
C LEU A 405 -0.88 14.36 17.98
N GLY A 406 -2.02 14.06 18.63
CA GLY A 406 -2.37 14.70 19.91
C GLY A 406 -2.26 16.23 19.84
N ASP A 407 -1.60 16.83 20.83
CA ASP A 407 -1.41 18.28 20.95
C ASP A 407 -0.56 18.88 19.81
N LEU A 408 0.26 18.07 19.12
CA LEU A 408 1.06 18.54 17.99
C LEU A 408 0.15 19.05 16.85
N ARG A 409 -1.05 18.50 16.69
CA ARG A 409 -2.00 18.92 15.64
C ARG A 409 -2.28 20.42 15.70
N GLU A 410 -2.59 20.93 16.88
CA GLU A 410 -2.90 22.35 17.06
C GLU A 410 -1.65 23.22 16.87
N ARG A 411 -0.47 22.77 17.32
CA ARG A 411 0.79 23.50 17.09
C ARG A 411 1.12 23.63 15.60
N LEU A 412 0.92 22.56 14.83
CA LEU A 412 1.12 22.55 13.37
C LEU A 412 0.11 23.44 12.64
N LEU A 413 -1.17 23.43 13.05
CA LEU A 413 -2.18 24.35 12.52
C LEU A 413 -1.80 25.81 12.78
N GLN A 414 -1.38 26.13 14.01
CA GLN A 414 -0.92 27.47 14.36
C GLN A 414 0.32 27.88 13.57
N ARG A 415 1.25 26.94 13.32
CA ARG A 415 2.40 27.18 12.45
C ARG A 415 1.96 27.54 11.03
N TYR A 416 1.04 26.77 10.45
CA TYR A 416 0.51 27.03 9.11
C TYR A 416 -0.15 28.41 9.02
N LEU A 417 -0.98 28.76 10.00
CA LEU A 417 -1.63 30.08 10.07
C LEU A 417 -0.61 31.22 10.09
N ARG A 418 0.39 31.15 10.98
CA ARG A 418 1.48 32.15 11.04
C ARG A 418 2.25 32.25 9.73
N ARG A 419 2.58 31.10 9.13
CA ARG A 419 3.36 31.06 7.87
C ARG A 419 2.61 31.56 6.65
N THR A 420 1.27 31.58 6.72
CA THR A 420 0.40 32.12 5.66
C THR A 420 -0.11 33.53 5.98
N GLY A 421 0.37 34.16 7.06
CA GLY A 421 -0.01 35.52 7.44
C GLY A 421 -1.43 35.65 7.98
N ARG A 422 -2.10 34.55 8.32
CA ARG A 422 -3.47 34.56 8.85
C ARG A 422 -3.42 34.79 10.36
N GLU A 423 -3.81 35.99 10.79
CA GLU A 423 -3.83 36.37 12.21
C GLU A 423 -5.24 36.70 12.72
N THR A 424 -5.50 36.41 13.99
CA THR A 424 -6.74 36.78 14.70
C THR A 424 -8.03 36.32 13.99
N ALA A 425 -8.84 37.24 13.43
CA ALA A 425 -10.13 36.94 12.81
C ALA A 425 -10.01 36.04 11.57
N GLU A 426 -8.95 36.18 10.77
CA GLU A 426 -8.72 35.31 9.60
C GLU A 426 -8.42 33.87 10.01
N ALA A 427 -7.78 33.69 11.17
CA ALA A 427 -7.52 32.36 11.72
C ALA A 427 -8.81 31.67 12.15
N GLU A 428 -9.76 32.39 12.73
CA GLU A 428 -11.08 31.85 13.10
C GLU A 428 -11.91 31.48 11.86
N SER A 429 -11.96 32.34 10.83
CA SER A 429 -12.61 32.03 9.56
C SER A 429 -12.00 30.80 8.90
N PHE A 430 -10.67 30.75 8.82
CA PHE A 430 -9.97 29.62 8.23
C PHE A 430 -10.25 28.31 8.98
N ARG A 431 -10.36 28.32 10.31
CA ARG A 431 -10.73 27.13 11.09
C ARG A 431 -12.15 26.65 10.76
N ALA A 432 -13.08 27.57 10.59
CA ALA A 432 -14.45 27.24 10.19
C ALA A 432 -14.48 26.64 8.77
N GLU A 433 -13.68 27.17 7.84
CA GLU A 433 -13.53 26.67 6.47
C GLU A 433 -12.79 25.32 6.39
N LEU A 434 -11.78 25.11 7.23
CA LEU A 434 -10.97 23.90 7.27
C LEU A 434 -11.79 22.67 7.70
N ARG A 435 -12.79 22.87 8.55
CA ARG A 435 -13.62 21.80 9.12
C ARG A 435 -14.36 20.96 8.06
N PRO A 436 -15.22 21.52 7.18
CA PRO A 436 -15.89 20.75 6.13
C PRO A 436 -14.89 20.13 5.13
N VAL A 437 -13.76 20.80 4.87
CA VAL A 437 -12.70 20.26 4.02
C VAL A 437 -12.05 19.02 4.65
N ALA A 438 -11.77 19.04 5.94
CA ALA A 438 -11.25 17.90 6.68
C ALA A 438 -12.21 16.71 6.70
N ILE A 439 -13.52 16.99 6.86
CA ILE A 439 -14.56 15.96 6.74
C ILE A 439 -14.52 15.32 5.35
N ALA A 440 -14.58 16.12 4.28
CA ALA A 440 -14.56 15.60 2.91
C ALA A 440 -13.33 14.72 2.63
N ARG A 441 -12.13 15.17 3.05
CA ARG A 441 -10.88 14.40 2.91
C ARG A 441 -10.90 13.07 3.66
N LEU A 442 -11.43 13.04 4.87
CA LEU A 442 -11.53 11.81 5.67
C LEU A 442 -12.54 10.83 5.06
N LEU A 443 -13.68 11.32 4.57
CA LEU A 443 -14.67 10.50 3.87
C LEU A 443 -14.07 9.91 2.58
N GLN A 444 -13.34 10.70 1.81
CA GLN A 444 -12.57 10.18 0.67
C GLN A 444 -11.62 9.04 1.08
N ALA A 445 -10.88 9.21 2.18
CA ALA A 445 -9.95 8.19 2.68
C ALA A 445 -10.69 6.91 3.09
N LEU A 446 -11.81 7.04 3.81
CA LEU A 446 -12.64 5.91 4.23
C LEU A 446 -13.21 5.15 3.04
N GLY A 447 -13.73 5.85 2.03
CA GLY A 447 -14.15 5.22 0.77
C GLY A 447 -13.01 4.42 0.13
N ALA A 448 -11.78 4.98 0.12
CA ALA A 448 -10.60 4.30 -0.40
C ALA A 448 -10.21 3.08 0.44
N PHE A 449 -10.25 3.15 1.77
CA PHE A 449 -9.95 2.02 2.65
C PHE A 449 -10.92 0.86 2.43
N ALA A 450 -12.21 1.16 2.28
CA ALA A 450 -13.22 0.14 1.99
C ALA A 450 -13.00 -0.52 0.62
N PHE A 451 -12.70 0.27 -0.41
CA PHE A 451 -12.41 -0.25 -1.74
C PHE A 451 -11.14 -1.10 -1.77
N LEU A 452 -10.02 -0.59 -1.22
CA LEU A 452 -8.73 -1.27 -1.22
C LEU A 452 -8.73 -2.51 -0.32
N GLY A 453 -9.25 -2.39 0.91
CA GLY A 453 -9.26 -3.48 1.87
C GLY A 453 -10.33 -4.53 1.59
N GLY A 454 -11.51 -4.12 1.12
CA GLY A 454 -12.61 -5.00 0.80
C GLY A 454 -12.49 -5.66 -0.57
N ARG A 455 -12.40 -4.85 -1.65
CA ARG A 455 -12.43 -5.37 -3.03
C ARG A 455 -11.07 -5.82 -3.54
N LEU A 456 -9.98 -5.18 -3.10
CA LEU A 456 -8.63 -5.53 -3.53
C LEU A 456 -7.83 -6.34 -2.49
N GLY A 457 -8.48 -6.80 -1.41
CA GLY A 457 -7.90 -7.70 -0.41
C GLY A 457 -6.77 -7.10 0.44
N LYS A 458 -6.59 -5.77 0.45
CA LYS A 458 -5.52 -5.09 1.21
C LYS A 458 -5.97 -4.77 2.63
N ALA A 459 -6.15 -5.82 3.44
CA ALA A 459 -6.78 -5.73 4.76
C ALA A 459 -6.18 -4.65 5.67
N GLY A 460 -4.87 -4.40 5.60
CA GLY A 460 -4.18 -3.37 6.41
C GLY A 460 -4.74 -1.96 6.30
N PHE A 461 -5.38 -1.58 5.18
CA PHE A 461 -6.02 -0.26 5.08
C PHE A 461 -7.24 -0.11 6.00
N LEU A 462 -7.95 -1.20 6.28
CA LEU A 462 -9.14 -1.17 7.14
C LEU A 462 -8.78 -0.96 8.61
N GLU A 463 -7.56 -1.28 9.02
CA GLU A 463 -7.07 -1.06 10.39
C GLU A 463 -7.10 0.43 10.78
N HIS A 464 -7.02 1.32 9.80
CA HIS A 464 -7.05 2.77 10.01
C HIS A 464 -8.46 3.37 9.93
N ALA A 465 -9.47 2.60 9.52
CA ALA A 465 -10.84 3.09 9.37
C ALA A 465 -11.48 3.55 10.70
N PRO A 466 -11.32 2.84 11.84
CA PRO A 466 -11.90 3.28 13.11
C PRO A 466 -11.44 4.68 13.52
N ARG A 467 -10.13 4.95 13.42
CA ARG A 467 -9.55 6.27 13.75
C ARG A 467 -10.09 7.37 12.83
N ALA A 468 -10.22 7.08 11.54
CA ALA A 468 -10.80 8.03 10.59
C ALA A 468 -12.28 8.32 10.90
N LEU A 469 -13.07 7.31 11.28
CA LEU A 469 -14.46 7.48 11.69
C LEU A 469 -14.60 8.33 12.95
N ASP A 470 -13.80 8.07 13.98
CA ASP A 470 -13.81 8.87 15.22
C ASP A 470 -13.51 10.35 14.94
N ARG A 471 -12.58 10.62 14.02
CA ARG A 471 -12.26 11.99 13.58
C ARG A 471 -13.40 12.63 12.79
N VAL A 472 -14.07 11.88 11.92
CA VAL A 472 -15.27 12.35 11.22
C VAL A 472 -16.37 12.69 12.21
N ILE A 473 -16.64 11.84 13.21
CA ILE A 473 -17.66 12.08 14.24
C ILE A 473 -17.34 13.38 15.00
N ALA A 474 -16.11 13.52 15.50
CA ALA A 474 -15.69 14.70 16.25
C ALA A 474 -15.75 15.99 15.40
N LEU A 475 -15.40 15.92 14.11
CA LEU A 475 -15.51 17.06 13.20
C LEU A 475 -16.95 17.31 12.76
N ALA A 476 -17.82 16.30 12.73
CA ALA A 476 -19.21 16.47 12.31
C ALA A 476 -20.04 17.13 13.41
N GLU A 477 -19.81 16.85 14.68
CA GLU A 477 -20.63 17.37 15.78
C GLU A 477 -20.34 18.83 16.16
N PRO A 478 -21.35 19.69 16.38
CA PRO A 478 -22.79 19.44 16.25
C PRO A 478 -23.36 19.80 14.86
N SER A 479 -22.53 20.27 13.92
CA SER A 479 -22.96 20.92 12.67
C SER A 479 -23.51 19.96 11.60
N TYR A 480 -23.11 18.70 11.63
CA TYR A 480 -23.50 17.65 10.67
C TYR A 480 -23.98 16.39 11.42
N PRO A 481 -25.11 16.48 12.15
CA PRO A 481 -25.57 15.42 13.04
C PRO A 481 -25.98 14.13 12.30
N HIS A 482 -26.44 14.19 11.05
CA HIS A 482 -26.76 12.99 10.27
C HIS A 482 -25.49 12.22 9.88
N LEU A 483 -24.44 12.93 9.49
CA LEU A 483 -23.13 12.37 9.20
C LEU A 483 -22.48 11.77 10.46
N ALA A 484 -22.53 12.48 11.59
CA ALA A 484 -22.01 11.96 12.86
C ALA A 484 -22.67 10.62 13.23
N ARG A 485 -24.01 10.55 13.14
CA ARG A 485 -24.75 9.29 13.36
C ARG A 485 -24.35 8.20 12.36
N CYS A 486 -24.27 8.52 11.08
CA CYS A 486 -23.87 7.58 10.03
C CYS A 486 -22.46 7.00 10.30
N ALA A 487 -21.48 7.86 10.58
CA ALA A 487 -20.12 7.45 10.88
C ALA A 487 -20.05 6.58 12.16
N GLY A 488 -20.83 6.92 13.19
CA GLY A 488 -21.00 6.11 14.40
C GLY A 488 -21.54 4.70 14.09
N SER A 489 -22.63 4.61 13.33
CA SER A 489 -23.19 3.32 12.91
C SER A 489 -22.21 2.47 12.09
N VAL A 490 -21.43 3.11 11.20
CA VAL A 490 -20.38 2.40 10.45
C VAL A 490 -19.31 1.86 11.40
N ARG A 491 -18.84 2.69 12.35
CA ARG A 491 -17.80 2.28 13.31
C ARG A 491 -18.26 1.07 14.13
N ASP A 492 -19.50 1.10 14.64
CA ASP A 492 -20.05 0.01 15.44
C ASP A 492 -20.24 -1.27 14.59
N ALA A 493 -20.68 -1.12 13.33
CA ALA A 493 -20.81 -2.24 12.40
C ALA A 493 -19.46 -2.88 12.02
N LEU A 494 -18.38 -2.10 11.98
CA LEU A 494 -17.02 -2.60 11.73
C LEU A 494 -16.42 -3.29 12.96
N ALA A 495 -16.76 -2.83 14.18
CA ALA A 495 -16.27 -3.43 15.42
C ALA A 495 -16.94 -4.78 15.75
N GLY A 496 -18.16 -5.00 15.27
CA GLY A 496 -18.89 -6.26 15.45
C GLY A 496 -18.54 -7.38 14.45
N ARG A 497 -17.56 -7.15 13.55
CA ARG A 497 -17.07 -8.11 12.56
C ARG A 497 -15.62 -8.46 12.83
#